data_AF-A0A5E8ALH9-F1
#
_entry.id   AF-A0A5E8ALH9-F1
#
_cell.length_a   1.000
_cell.length_b   1.000
_cell.length_c   1.000
_cell.angle_alpha   90.00
_cell.angle_beta   90.00
_cell.angle_gamma   90.00
#
_symmetry.space_group_name_H-M   'P 1'
#
loop_
_entity.id
_entity.type
_entity.pdbx_description
1 polymer ?
#
loop_
_entity_poly.entity_id
_entity_poly.type
_entity_poly.pdbx_seq_one_letter_code
_entity_poly.pdbx_strand_id
1 'polypeptide(L)'
;MRPLPRPQGLADSNIQQQPQLFLNAFALLTYPMLVIFSGFLTILGGYLISIATGVLTGTEYIYGIRYEFVQFNVSFALIKSVAFGFLVAAISSYKGYYTVGGALEVGKSSTSAVNNSCIAILVADYVLAQLLI
;
A
#
# COMPACT_ATOMS: atom_id res chain seq x y z
N MET A 1 -28.46 24.73 33.46
CA MET A 1 -27.01 25.02 33.54
C MET A 1 -26.37 24.49 32.26
N ARG A 2 -25.98 25.37 31.33
CA ARG A 2 -25.27 24.98 30.09
C ARG A 2 -23.81 24.67 30.47
N PRO A 3 -23.25 23.50 30.12
CA PRO A 3 -21.84 23.25 30.37
C PRO A 3 -20.99 24.20 29.52
N LEU A 4 -19.93 24.74 30.12
CA LEU A 4 -18.99 25.65 29.47
C LEU A 4 -18.20 24.92 28.37
N PRO A 5 -17.92 25.57 27.22
CA PRO A 5 -16.95 25.05 26.25
C PRO A 5 -15.56 25.09 26.88
N ARG A 6 -14.87 23.94 26.88
CA ARG A 6 -13.48 23.84 27.35
C ARG A 6 -12.55 24.56 26.37
N PRO A 7 -11.48 25.23 26.85
CA PRO A 7 -10.45 25.75 25.97
C PRO A 7 -9.69 24.58 25.30
N GLN A 8 -9.98 24.31 24.03
CA GLN A 8 -9.33 23.31 23.17
C GLN A 8 -8.17 23.93 22.37
N GLY A 9 -7.24 24.60 23.06
CA GLY A 9 -6.17 25.35 22.41
C GLY A 9 -4.79 24.95 22.92
N LEU A 10 -3.98 24.37 22.04
CA LEU A 10 -2.51 24.16 22.08
C LEU A 10 -1.93 22.87 22.66
N ALA A 11 -2.52 22.18 23.64
CA ALA A 11 -1.89 20.96 24.20
C ALA A 11 -2.16 19.69 23.35
N ASP A 12 -3.22 19.71 22.56
CA ASP A 12 -3.79 18.52 21.94
C ASP A 12 -3.20 18.24 20.55
N SER A 13 -2.64 19.27 19.90
CA SER A 13 -2.09 19.18 18.55
C SER A 13 -0.83 18.30 18.49
N ASN A 14 0.02 18.31 19.52
CA ASN A 14 1.20 17.45 19.56
C ASN A 14 0.88 15.99 19.96
N ILE A 15 -0.12 15.77 20.82
CA ILE A 15 -0.49 14.41 21.29
C ILE A 15 -1.32 13.66 20.25
N GLN A 16 -2.10 14.35 19.41
CA GLN A 16 -2.82 13.76 18.26
C GLN A 16 -1.91 13.44 17.06
N GLN A 17 -0.76 14.13 16.92
CA GLN A 17 0.18 13.93 15.80
C GLN A 17 1.08 12.69 15.98
N GLN A 18 1.45 12.35 17.23
CA GLN A 18 2.35 11.23 17.53
C GLN A 18 1.87 9.83 17.06
N PRO A 19 0.58 9.46 17.13
CA PRO A 19 0.13 8.16 16.62
C PRO A 19 0.15 8.06 15.09
N GLN A 20 0.03 9.19 14.35
CA GLN A 20 0.01 9.18 12.88
C GLN A 20 1.37 8.85 12.28
N LEU A 21 2.46 9.34 12.89
CA LEU A 21 3.83 9.02 12.48
C LEU A 21 4.15 7.52 12.65
N PHE A 22 3.72 6.93 13.78
CA PHE A 22 3.88 5.50 14.04
C PHE A 22 3.02 4.64 13.10
N LEU A 23 1.76 5.03 12.83
CA LEU A 23 0.87 4.28 11.93
C LEU A 23 1.43 4.22 10.49
N ASN A 24 2.00 5.34 10.02
CA ASN A 24 2.66 5.41 8.71
C ASN A 24 3.89 4.48 8.66
N ALA A 25 4.66 4.38 9.75
CA ALA A 25 5.82 3.48 9.82
C ALA A 25 5.43 1.99 9.68
N PHE A 26 4.32 1.56 10.29
CA PHE A 26 3.82 0.18 10.13
C PHE A 26 3.38 -0.11 8.69
N ALA A 27 2.72 0.85 8.04
CA ALA A 27 2.33 0.70 6.64
C ALA A 27 3.56 0.64 5.72
N LEU A 28 4.56 1.51 5.94
CA LEU A 28 5.81 1.49 5.15
C LEU A 28 6.65 0.24 5.35
N LEU A 29 6.53 -0.46 6.50
CA LEU A 29 7.20 -1.75 6.72
C LEU A 29 6.42 -2.92 6.11
N THR A 30 5.09 -2.87 6.17
CA THR A 30 4.22 -3.98 5.72
C THR A 30 4.19 -4.08 4.19
N TYR A 31 4.14 -2.95 3.49
CA TYR A 31 4.10 -2.91 2.02
C TYR A 31 5.30 -3.59 1.32
N PRO A 32 6.57 -3.28 1.65
CA PRO A 32 7.71 -3.94 1.02
C PRO A 32 7.77 -5.43 1.37
N MET A 33 7.41 -5.83 2.59
CA MET A 33 7.30 -7.24 2.96
C MET A 33 6.25 -7.97 2.12
N LEU A 34 5.11 -7.33 1.88
CA LEU A 34 4.03 -7.89 1.05
C LEU A 34 4.47 -8.05 -0.40
N VAL A 35 5.23 -7.09 -0.95
CA VAL A 35 5.74 -7.16 -2.33
C VAL A 35 6.78 -8.25 -2.52
N ILE A 36 7.69 -8.44 -1.55
CA ILE A 36 8.64 -9.55 -1.57
C ILE A 36 7.89 -10.89 -1.55
N PHE A 37 6.88 -11.02 -0.68
CA PHE A 37 6.08 -12.24 -0.59
C PHE A 37 5.27 -12.50 -1.87
N SER A 38 4.68 -11.45 -2.45
CA SER A 38 3.99 -11.54 -3.74
C SER A 38 4.93 -12.00 -4.84
N GLY A 39 6.15 -11.45 -4.93
CA GLY A 39 7.13 -11.88 -5.93
C GLY A 39 7.51 -13.36 -5.78
N PHE A 40 7.70 -13.82 -4.54
CA PHE A 40 7.95 -15.24 -4.27
C PHE A 40 6.78 -16.14 -4.70
N LEU A 41 5.54 -15.75 -4.38
CA LEU A 41 4.33 -16.47 -4.79
C LEU A 41 4.14 -16.46 -6.31
N THR A 42 4.49 -15.37 -7.00
CA THR A 42 4.41 -15.29 -8.46
C THR A 42 5.37 -16.28 -9.11
N ILE A 43 6.63 -16.36 -8.64
CA ILE A 43 7.62 -17.30 -9.20
C ILE A 43 7.24 -18.75 -8.90
N LEU A 44 6.77 -19.05 -7.69
CA LEU A 44 6.28 -20.39 -7.34
C LEU A 44 5.01 -20.76 -8.12
N GLY A 45 4.04 -19.85 -8.22
CA GLY A 45 2.80 -20.06 -8.95
C GLY A 45 3.05 -20.34 -10.43
N GLY A 46 3.92 -19.54 -11.06
CA GLY A 46 4.34 -19.78 -12.44
C GLY A 46 5.04 -21.13 -12.62
N TYR A 47 5.86 -21.58 -11.65
CA TYR A 47 6.53 -22.87 -11.71
C TYR A 47 5.54 -24.04 -11.62
N LEU A 48 4.62 -23.98 -10.66
CA LEU A 48 3.56 -24.98 -10.46
C LEU A 48 2.68 -25.13 -11.71
N ILE A 49 2.26 -24.00 -12.30
CA ILE A 49 1.41 -23.99 -13.50
C ILE A 49 2.19 -24.53 -14.70
N SER A 50 3.45 -24.14 -14.88
CA SER A 50 4.30 -24.59 -16.00
C SER A 50 4.47 -26.12 -16.02
N ILE A 51 4.64 -26.72 -14.84
CA ILE A 51 4.72 -28.19 -14.70
C ILE A 51 3.34 -28.84 -14.86
N ALA A 52 2.29 -28.27 -14.26
CA ALA A 52 0.95 -28.86 -14.31
C ALA A 52 0.36 -28.88 -15.72
N THR A 53 0.65 -27.86 -16.54
CA THR A 53 0.22 -27.79 -17.95
C THR A 53 1.19 -28.54 -18.88
N GLY A 54 2.38 -28.91 -18.40
CA GLY A 54 3.38 -29.67 -19.17
C GLY A 54 3.99 -28.89 -20.35
N VAL A 55 3.88 -27.55 -20.34
CA VAL A 55 4.32 -26.69 -21.44
C VAL A 55 5.84 -26.56 -21.47
N LEU A 56 6.49 -26.66 -20.31
CA LEU A 56 7.94 -26.48 -20.14
C LEU A 56 8.47 -27.46 -19.10
N THR A 57 9.67 -28.00 -19.31
CA THR A 57 10.36 -28.72 -18.23
C THR A 57 10.82 -27.74 -17.13
N GLY A 58 10.89 -28.18 -15.87
CA GLY A 58 11.27 -27.32 -14.74
C GLY A 58 12.62 -26.61 -14.94
N THR A 59 13.52 -27.24 -15.69
CA THR A 59 14.83 -26.68 -16.08
C THR A 59 14.70 -25.50 -17.05
N GLU A 60 13.82 -25.59 -18.06
CA GLU A 60 13.56 -24.52 -19.01
C GLU A 60 12.90 -23.30 -18.35
N TYR A 61 12.03 -23.53 -17.35
CA TYR A 61 11.38 -22.45 -16.61
C TYR A 61 12.41 -21.60 -15.83
N ILE A 62 13.33 -22.27 -15.12
CA ILE A 62 14.39 -21.58 -14.37
C ILE A 62 15.34 -20.86 -15.33
N TYR A 63 15.65 -21.45 -16.48
CA TYR A 63 16.51 -20.82 -17.48
C TYR A 63 15.87 -19.57 -18.09
N GLY A 64 14.58 -19.66 -18.47
CA GLY A 64 13.82 -18.54 -19.02
C GLY A 64 13.70 -17.36 -18.05
N ILE A 65 13.36 -17.63 -16.79
CA ILE A 65 13.31 -16.58 -15.75
C ILE A 65 14.65 -15.89 -15.60
N ARG A 66 15.76 -16.64 -15.56
CA ARG A 66 17.11 -16.06 -15.39
C ARG A 66 17.57 -15.27 -16.62
N TYR A 67 17.14 -15.67 -17.81
CA TYR A 67 17.50 -15.01 -19.07
C TYR A 67 16.83 -13.63 -19.20
N GLU A 68 15.54 -13.53 -18.86
CA GLU A 68 14.82 -12.24 -18.83
C GLU A 68 14.98 -11.47 -17.50
N PHE A 69 15.75 -12.00 -16.55
CA PHE A 69 15.91 -11.36 -15.26
C PHE A 69 16.74 -10.08 -15.35
N VAL A 70 16.05 -8.95 -15.42
CA VAL A 70 16.65 -7.62 -15.30
C VAL A 70 16.56 -7.18 -13.83
N GLN A 71 17.71 -7.14 -13.13
CA GLN A 71 17.74 -6.75 -11.71
C GLN A 71 17.12 -5.38 -11.44
N PHE A 72 17.19 -4.48 -12.43
CA PHE A 72 16.63 -3.13 -12.35
C PHE A 72 15.11 -3.14 -12.14
N ASN A 73 14.41 -4.13 -12.69
CA ASN A 73 12.95 -4.28 -12.53
C ASN A 73 12.58 -4.56 -11.06
N VAL A 74 13.42 -5.29 -10.33
CA VAL A 74 13.17 -5.62 -8.91
C VAL A 74 13.39 -4.38 -8.03
N SER A 75 14.48 -3.66 -8.24
CA SER A 75 14.74 -2.40 -7.52
C SER A 75 13.67 -1.35 -7.82
N PHE A 76 13.21 -1.27 -9.08
CA PHE A 76 12.13 -0.38 -9.48
C PHE A 76 10.80 -0.75 -8.82
N ALA A 77 10.45 -2.05 -8.81
CA ALA A 77 9.24 -2.54 -8.15
C ALA A 77 9.25 -2.26 -6.63
N LEU A 78 10.41 -2.39 -5.98
CA LEU A 78 10.56 -2.07 -4.56
C LEU A 78 10.36 -0.58 -4.28
N ILE A 79 10.98 0.31 -5.04
CA ILE A 79 10.80 1.77 -4.90
C ILE A 79 9.34 2.16 -5.12
N LYS A 80 8.70 1.61 -6.16
CA LYS A 80 7.29 1.84 -6.47
C LYS A 80 6.37 1.35 -5.34
N SER A 81 6.68 0.20 -4.73
CA SER A 81 5.91 -0.36 -3.61
C SER A 81 5.92 0.52 -2.36
N VAL A 82 7.07 1.13 -2.04
CA VAL A 82 7.22 2.02 -0.88
C VAL A 82 6.42 3.31 -1.10
N ALA A 83 6.47 3.87 -2.31
CA ALA A 83 5.70 5.06 -2.67
C ALA A 83 4.18 4.81 -2.58
N PHE A 84 3.71 3.64 -3.00
CA PHE A 84 2.30 3.25 -2.82
C PHE A 84 1.93 3.07 -1.37
N GLY A 85 2.75 2.38 -0.58
CA GLY A 85 2.50 2.23 0.85
C GLY A 85 2.36 3.57 1.57
N PHE A 86 3.21 4.54 1.23
CA PHE A 86 3.15 5.90 1.76
C PHE A 86 1.87 6.65 1.35
N LEU A 87 1.51 6.63 0.08
CA LEU A 87 0.29 7.28 -0.41
C LEU A 87 -0.98 6.70 0.21
N VAL A 88 -1.06 5.37 0.31
CA VAL A 88 -2.22 4.69 0.90
C VAL A 88 -2.36 5.01 2.38
N ALA A 89 -1.25 4.97 3.12
CA ALA A 89 -1.25 5.31 4.54
C ALA A 89 -1.69 6.75 4.78
N ALA A 90 -1.16 7.70 3.99
CA ALA A 90 -1.49 9.12 4.10
C ALA A 90 -2.98 9.39 3.81
N ILE A 91 -3.52 8.84 2.72
CA ILE A 91 -4.92 9.06 2.32
C ILE A 91 -5.89 8.39 3.31
N SER A 92 -5.57 7.19 3.77
CA SER A 92 -6.42 6.44 4.70
C SER A 92 -6.44 7.08 6.08
N SER A 93 -5.29 7.54 6.58
CA SER A 93 -5.19 8.25 7.86
C SER A 93 -5.91 9.59 7.81
N TYR A 94 -5.76 10.35 6.71
CA TYR A 94 -6.49 11.60 6.50
C TYR A 94 -7.99 11.37 6.60
N LYS A 95 -8.55 10.42 5.84
CA LYS A 95 -10.00 10.20 5.86
C LYS A 95 -10.53 9.66 7.20
N GLY A 96 -9.74 8.85 7.90
CA GLY A 96 -10.07 8.39 9.25
C GLY A 96 -10.19 9.54 10.26
N TYR A 97 -9.33 10.55 10.16
CA TYR A 97 -9.30 11.69 11.08
C TYR A 97 -10.52 12.63 10.95
N TYR A 98 -11.00 12.87 9.73
CA TYR A 98 -12.16 13.76 9.48
C TYR A 98 -13.51 13.06 9.63
N THR A 99 -13.53 11.79 10.04
CA THR A 99 -14.79 11.07 10.22
C THR A 99 -15.41 11.43 11.57
N VAL A 100 -16.49 12.21 11.55
CA VAL A 100 -17.21 12.63 12.76
C VAL A 100 -18.62 12.05 12.71
N GLY A 101 -18.92 11.08 13.59
CA GLY A 101 -20.25 10.46 13.64
C GLY A 101 -20.29 9.12 14.39
N GLY A 102 -21.49 8.54 14.52
CA GLY A 102 -21.70 7.22 15.11
C GLY A 102 -21.25 6.07 14.20
N ALA A 103 -21.42 4.82 14.66
CA ALA A 103 -20.90 3.62 13.98
C ALA A 103 -21.30 3.47 12.49
N LEU A 104 -22.47 3.98 12.09
CA LEU A 104 -22.96 3.96 10.70
C LEU A 104 -22.16 4.89 9.77
N GLU A 105 -21.82 6.08 10.26
CA GLU A 105 -21.06 7.08 9.50
C GLU A 105 -19.57 6.71 9.43
N VAL A 106 -19.05 6.00 10.44
CA VAL A 106 -17.70 5.42 10.42
C VAL A 106 -17.57 4.35 9.31
N GLY A 107 -18.58 3.48 9.16
CA GLY A 107 -18.61 2.49 8.07
C GLY A 107 -18.69 3.14 6.68
N LYS A 108 -19.58 4.13 6.49
CA LYS A 108 -19.71 4.88 5.23
C LYS A 108 -18.44 5.64 4.85
N SER A 109 -17.78 6.25 5.83
CA SER A 109 -16.52 6.94 5.62
C SER A 109 -15.41 5.96 5.21
N SER A 110 -15.35 4.79 5.85
CA SER A 110 -14.39 3.73 5.49
C SER A 110 -14.55 3.24 4.04
N THR A 111 -15.79 2.96 3.60
CA THR A 111 -16.05 2.56 2.19
C THR A 111 -15.70 3.67 1.21
N SER A 112 -16.00 4.92 1.56
CA SER A 112 -15.63 6.05 0.74
C SER A 112 -14.11 6.25 0.74
N ALA A 113 -13.43 5.91 1.83
CA ALA A 113 -11.97 6.01 1.97
C ALA A 113 -11.26 5.04 1.05
N VAL A 114 -11.68 3.78 1.03
CA VAL A 114 -11.06 2.76 0.17
C VAL A 114 -11.27 3.05 -1.32
N ASN A 115 -12.43 3.60 -1.70
CA ASN A 115 -12.66 4.00 -3.09
C ASN A 115 -11.75 5.16 -3.51
N ASN A 116 -11.65 6.20 -2.68
CA ASN A 116 -10.81 7.36 -2.98
C ASN A 116 -9.31 7.01 -2.98
N SER A 117 -8.87 6.14 -2.07
CA SER A 117 -7.49 5.65 -2.08
C SER A 117 -7.22 4.79 -3.32
N CYS A 118 -8.14 3.92 -3.74
CA CYS A 118 -7.99 3.12 -4.97
C CYS A 118 -7.77 4.01 -6.22
N ILE A 119 -8.58 5.06 -6.38
CA ILE A 119 -8.45 6.00 -7.50
C ILE A 119 -7.10 6.74 -7.44
N ALA A 120 -6.70 7.21 -6.26
CA ALA A 120 -5.43 7.90 -6.09
C ALA A 120 -4.22 6.97 -6.35
N ILE A 121 -4.31 5.69 -5.97
CA ILE A 121 -3.29 4.68 -6.28
C ILE A 121 -3.17 4.50 -7.78
N LEU A 122 -4.28 4.36 -8.51
CA LEU A 122 -4.26 4.19 -9.98
C LEU A 122 -3.62 5.39 -10.69
N VAL A 123 -3.94 6.61 -10.27
CA VAL A 123 -3.34 7.82 -10.83
C VAL A 123 -1.86 7.91 -10.50
N ALA A 124 -1.49 7.63 -9.24
CA ALA A 124 -0.09 7.62 -8.82
C ALA A 124 0.72 6.54 -9.55
N ASP A 125 0.13 5.37 -9.80
CA ASP A 125 0.77 4.30 -10.57
C ASP A 125 1.16 4.75 -11.97
N TYR A 126 0.23 5.42 -12.66
CA TYR A 126 0.45 5.96 -14.00
C TYR A 126 1.54 7.05 -14.00
N VAL A 127 1.47 7.99 -13.05
CA VAL A 127 2.47 9.07 -12.94
C VAL A 127 3.86 8.52 -12.63
N LEU A 128 3.97 7.58 -11.69
CA LEU A 128 5.26 6.96 -11.34
C LEU A 128 5.80 6.10 -12.49
N ALA A 129 4.93 5.41 -13.22
CA ALA A 129 5.33 4.65 -14.40
C ALA A 129 5.89 5.57 -15.50
N GLN A 130 5.25 6.71 -15.77
CA GLN A 130 5.73 7.68 -16.76
C GLN A 130 6.96 8.47 -16.33
N LEU A 131 7.16 8.69 -15.03
CA LEU A 131 8.33 9.41 -14.54
C LEU A 131 9.60 8.55 -14.59
N LEU A 132 9.46 7.22 -14.50
CA LEU A 132 10.60 6.30 -14.41
C LEU A 132 10.88 5.51 -15.70
N ILE A 133 9.92 5.44 -16.63
CA ILE A 133 10.18 5.13 -18.05
C ILE A 133 10.81 6.33 -18.74
#